data_AF-A0A2W4WJU2-F1
#
_entry.id   AF-A0A2W4WJU2-F1
#
_cell.length_a   1.000
_cell.length_b   1.000
_cell.length_c   1.000
_cell.angle_alpha   90.00
_cell.angle_beta   90.00
_cell.angle_gamma   90.00
#
_symmetry.space_group_name_H-M   'P 1'
#
loop_
_entity.id
_entity.type
_entity.pdbx_description
1 polymer ?
#
loop_
_entity_poly.entity_id
_entity_poly.type
_entity_poly.pdbx_seq_one_letter_code
_entity_poly.pdbx_strand_id
1 'polypeptide(L)'
;MTRLHIVTGDKGNVGKSAWCTAMIECYRHHGTPLALVDADSDSQTLSKVYDSAFPIEFSDDLEYAPFTDSIYEIALKEVGKKKKGGDVLVDLPAGGEKFINKWINDCDLTERAKADEITIIKWWVSDSDSSSIQMFEKDVARYPSIKYVFLKNMGRSSPPQWTSFDESETIEALVKKKRISVYEVPGIPSAILDKLRVAGAQLIDVINDEEYKKYGLSTVMRVRSWVTSTRRLIDSAMPEEKKKATRKKAVAQESGAATAADSTMVAELLEAPTTVEASPSDQQTKVPATVESR
;
A
#
# COMPACT_ATOMS: atom_id res chain seq x y z
N MET A 1 4.27 13.90 -8.96
CA MET A 1 5.64 13.61 -8.50
C MET A 1 5.83 12.11 -8.54
N THR A 2 6.93 11.61 -9.11
CA THR A 2 7.24 10.16 -9.13
C THR A 2 7.84 9.76 -7.79
N ARG A 3 7.47 8.59 -7.30
CA ARG A 3 7.93 7.97 -6.06
C ARG A 3 8.83 6.79 -6.40
N LEU A 4 10.01 6.77 -5.79
CA LEU A 4 10.90 5.60 -5.78
C LEU A 4 10.74 4.90 -4.43
N HIS A 5 10.01 3.78 -4.44
CA HIS A 5 9.79 2.94 -3.28
C HIS A 5 10.90 1.90 -3.16
N ILE A 6 11.61 1.93 -2.05
CA ILE A 6 12.64 0.96 -1.70
C ILE A 6 12.13 0.16 -0.51
N VAL A 7 11.87 -1.13 -0.70
CA VAL A 7 11.39 -2.02 0.38
C VAL A 7 12.58 -2.76 0.96
N THR A 8 12.87 -2.48 2.23
CA THR A 8 14.04 -2.96 2.97
C THR A 8 13.63 -3.46 4.35
N GLY A 9 14.61 -3.84 5.15
CA GLY A 9 14.49 -4.40 6.50
C GLY A 9 15.79 -5.03 6.99
N ASP A 10 16.80 -5.05 6.12
CA ASP A 10 18.15 -5.61 6.26
C ASP A 10 18.24 -7.06 6.77
N LYS A 11 17.11 -7.76 6.78
CA LYS A 11 16.99 -9.16 7.19
C LYS A 11 16.22 -10.00 6.17
N GLY A 12 16.55 -11.29 6.15
CA GLY A 12 15.81 -12.30 5.40
C GLY A 12 14.48 -12.60 6.06
N ASN A 13 13.48 -13.00 5.26
CA ASN A 13 12.18 -13.51 5.74
C ASN A 13 11.32 -12.57 6.61
N VAL A 14 11.66 -11.29 6.75
CA VAL A 14 10.83 -10.30 7.49
C VAL A 14 9.53 -9.91 6.77
N GLY A 15 9.37 -10.26 5.49
CA GLY A 15 8.14 -10.02 4.72
C GLY A 15 8.23 -8.93 3.64
N LYS A 16 9.43 -8.56 3.18
CA LYS A 16 9.67 -7.54 2.12
C LYS A 16 8.89 -7.82 0.83
N SER A 17 9.10 -8.99 0.22
CA SER A 17 8.39 -9.36 -1.01
C SER A 17 6.88 -9.48 -0.82
N ALA A 18 6.41 -9.89 0.37
CA ALA A 18 4.97 -9.87 0.67
C ALA A 18 4.45 -8.43 0.64
N TRP A 19 5.14 -7.49 1.29
CA TRP A 19 4.79 -6.08 1.22
C TRP A 19 4.81 -5.53 -0.22
N CYS A 20 5.81 -5.90 -1.02
CA CYS A 20 5.86 -5.56 -2.44
C CYS A 20 4.63 -6.06 -3.20
N THR A 21 4.20 -7.31 -3.01
CA THR A 21 2.98 -7.84 -3.63
C THR A 21 1.73 -7.07 -3.19
N ALA A 22 1.63 -6.65 -1.93
CA ALA A 22 0.54 -5.81 -1.45
C ALA A 22 0.55 -4.41 -2.12
N MET A 23 1.73 -3.81 -2.30
CA MET A 23 1.88 -2.56 -3.04
C MET A 23 1.44 -2.70 -4.50
N ILE A 24 1.84 -3.77 -5.18
CA ILE A 24 1.41 -4.05 -6.56
C ILE A 24 -0.12 -4.08 -6.65
N GLU A 25 -0.79 -4.80 -5.74
CA GLU A 25 -2.26 -4.87 -5.73
C GLU A 25 -2.91 -3.53 -5.39
N CYS A 26 -2.31 -2.74 -4.51
CA CYS A 26 -2.78 -1.38 -4.22
C CYS A 26 -2.70 -0.48 -5.46
N TYR A 27 -1.59 -0.52 -6.20
CA TYR A 27 -1.40 0.27 -7.42
C TYR A 27 -2.34 -0.17 -8.55
N ARG A 28 -2.56 -1.48 -8.70
CA ARG A 28 -3.55 -2.04 -9.62
C ARG A 28 -4.95 -1.55 -9.29
N HIS A 29 -5.31 -1.56 -8.02
CA HIS A 29 -6.61 -1.07 -7.55
C HIS A 29 -6.85 0.40 -7.95
N HIS A 30 -5.82 1.24 -7.86
CA HIS A 30 -5.91 2.67 -8.23
C HIS A 30 -5.68 2.96 -9.72
N GLY A 31 -5.41 1.93 -10.54
CA GLY A 31 -5.05 2.12 -11.94
C GLY A 31 -3.84 3.04 -12.12
N THR A 32 -2.87 2.96 -11.22
CA THR A 32 -1.63 3.76 -11.26
C THR A 32 -0.48 2.87 -11.74
N PRO A 33 0.29 3.29 -12.76
CA PRO A 33 1.44 2.50 -13.22
C PRO A 33 2.50 2.35 -12.12
N LEU A 34 3.08 1.16 -12.04
CA LEU A 34 4.16 0.83 -11.11
C LEU A 34 5.21 0.00 -11.85
N ALA A 35 6.42 0.54 -12.02
CA ALA A 35 7.56 -0.22 -12.51
C ALA A 35 8.11 -1.09 -11.37
N LEU A 36 8.42 -2.35 -11.67
CA LEU A 36 8.83 -3.33 -10.69
C LEU A 36 10.31 -3.66 -10.90
N VAL A 37 11.10 -3.56 -9.83
CA VAL A 37 12.50 -3.94 -9.78
C VAL A 37 12.64 -5.02 -8.71
N ASP A 38 13.19 -6.16 -9.11
CA ASP A 38 13.47 -7.28 -8.22
C ASP A 38 14.97 -7.39 -8.02
N ALA A 39 15.45 -6.92 -6.88
CA ALA A 39 16.88 -6.92 -6.59
C ALA A 39 17.32 -8.12 -5.73
N ASP A 40 16.38 -9.01 -5.39
CA ASP A 40 16.66 -10.23 -4.65
C ASP A 40 17.01 -11.36 -5.62
N SER A 41 18.29 -11.46 -5.97
CA SER A 41 18.80 -12.47 -6.91
C SER A 41 18.66 -13.91 -6.39
N ASP A 42 18.54 -14.11 -5.08
CA ASP A 42 18.38 -15.42 -4.45
C ASP A 42 16.93 -15.91 -4.58
N SER A 43 15.98 -15.09 -4.13
CA SER A 43 14.57 -15.51 -4.10
C SER A 43 13.85 -15.22 -5.41
N GLN A 44 14.18 -14.12 -6.07
CA GLN A 44 13.57 -13.60 -7.31
C GLN A 44 12.03 -13.64 -7.25
N THR A 45 11.48 -13.26 -6.09
CA THR A 45 10.07 -13.48 -5.79
C THR A 45 9.17 -12.70 -6.76
N LEU A 46 9.54 -11.46 -7.12
CA LEU A 46 8.73 -10.67 -8.05
C LEU A 46 8.90 -11.16 -9.49
N SER A 47 10.13 -11.43 -9.93
CA SER A 47 10.44 -11.84 -11.30
C SER A 47 9.85 -13.20 -11.67
N LYS A 48 9.65 -14.09 -10.68
CA LYS A 48 8.98 -15.38 -10.88
C LYS A 48 7.46 -15.27 -11.04
N VAL A 49 6.85 -14.16 -10.62
CA VAL A 49 5.39 -13.98 -10.55
C VAL A 49 4.89 -12.90 -11.51
N TYR A 50 5.72 -11.91 -11.82
CA TYR A 50 5.38 -10.76 -12.63
C TYR A 50 6.40 -10.61 -13.78
N ASP A 51 5.98 -10.92 -15.00
CA ASP A 51 6.82 -10.79 -16.20
C ASP A 51 7.33 -9.36 -16.44
N SER A 52 6.66 -8.36 -15.85
CA SER A 52 7.05 -6.96 -15.92
C SER A 52 8.13 -6.56 -14.90
N ALA A 53 8.54 -7.47 -14.01
CA ALA A 53 9.60 -7.19 -13.03
C ALA A 53 10.97 -7.27 -13.68
N PHE A 54 11.77 -6.23 -13.47
CA PHE A 54 13.11 -6.13 -13.97
C PHE A 54 14.10 -6.63 -12.90
N PRO A 55 14.76 -7.78 -13.12
CA PRO A 55 15.73 -8.31 -12.18
C PRO A 55 17.00 -7.47 -12.20
N ILE A 56 17.54 -7.15 -11.03
CA ILE A 56 18.80 -6.43 -10.86
C ILE A 56 19.68 -7.19 -9.85
N GLU A 57 20.97 -7.22 -10.11
CA GLU A 57 21.95 -7.75 -9.16
C GLU A 57 22.68 -6.60 -8.46
N PHE A 58 22.71 -6.63 -7.12
CA PHE A 58 23.58 -5.75 -6.35
C PHE A 58 24.95 -6.39 -6.17
N SER A 59 25.99 -5.58 -6.36
CA SER A 59 27.37 -5.97 -6.12
C SER A 59 28.17 -4.80 -5.58
N ASP A 60 29.23 -5.09 -4.84
CA ASP A 60 30.21 -4.10 -4.40
C ASP A 60 31.24 -3.79 -5.51
N ASP A 61 31.21 -4.57 -6.60
CA ASP A 61 32.04 -4.35 -7.79
C ASP A 61 31.56 -3.14 -8.60
N LEU A 62 32.49 -2.24 -8.93
CA LEU A 62 32.22 -1.03 -9.71
C LEU A 62 31.67 -1.34 -11.11
N GLU A 63 32.01 -2.49 -11.70
CA GLU A 63 31.48 -2.90 -13.01
C GLU A 63 29.96 -3.10 -12.99
N TYR A 64 29.38 -3.36 -11.81
CA TYR A 64 27.96 -3.59 -11.62
C TYR A 64 27.19 -2.33 -11.18
N ALA A 65 27.89 -1.22 -10.91
CA ALA A 65 27.25 0.06 -10.54
C ALA A 65 26.16 0.49 -11.55
N PRO A 66 26.35 0.36 -12.88
CA PRO A 66 25.32 0.73 -13.87
C PRO A 66 23.99 -0.03 -13.71
N PHE A 67 24.01 -1.26 -13.19
CA PHE A 67 22.78 -2.00 -12.92
C PHE A 67 21.97 -1.34 -11.82
N THR A 68 22.64 -0.88 -10.76
CA THR A 68 21.99 -0.17 -9.66
C THR A 68 21.50 1.21 -10.13
N ASP A 69 22.27 1.91 -10.95
CA ASP A 69 21.88 3.21 -11.53
C ASP A 69 20.61 3.12 -12.39
N SER A 70 20.38 1.98 -13.05
CA SER A 70 19.19 1.75 -13.87
C SER A 70 17.88 1.92 -13.09
N ILE A 71 17.88 1.68 -11.77
CA ILE A 71 16.73 1.94 -10.89
C ILE A 71 16.30 3.41 -10.98
N TYR A 72 17.28 4.33 -10.90
CA TYR A 72 17.01 5.75 -10.97
C TYR A 72 16.67 6.19 -12.38
N GLU A 73 17.28 5.60 -13.41
CA GLU A 73 16.90 5.85 -14.80
C GLU A 73 15.44 5.48 -15.08
N ILE A 74 14.95 4.37 -14.50
CA ILE A 74 13.54 3.98 -14.60
C ILE A 74 12.66 5.06 -13.94
N ALA A 75 13.02 5.53 -12.74
CA ALA A 75 12.28 6.58 -12.05
C ALA A 75 12.25 7.89 -12.87
N LEU A 76 13.38 8.29 -13.45
CA LEU A 76 13.48 9.49 -14.28
C LEU A 76 12.65 9.35 -15.58
N LYS A 77 12.62 8.16 -16.19
CA LYS A 77 11.75 7.88 -17.33
C LYS A 77 10.27 8.05 -16.97
N GLU A 78 9.84 7.63 -15.78
CA GLU A 78 8.46 7.84 -15.32
C GLU A 78 8.11 9.32 -15.16
N VAL A 79 9.04 10.15 -14.65
CA VAL A 79 8.87 11.61 -14.55
C VAL A 79 8.60 12.24 -15.92
N GLY A 80 9.33 11.80 -16.96
CA GLY A 80 9.21 12.33 -18.32
C GLY A 80 7.93 11.94 -19.09
N LYS A 81 7.09 11.05 -18.55
CA LYS A 81 5.88 10.59 -19.27
C LYS A 81 4.79 11.66 -19.28
N LYS A 82 4.40 12.08 -20.48
CA LYS A 82 3.33 13.08 -20.72
C LYS A 82 1.94 12.65 -20.21
N LYS A 83 1.68 11.33 -20.11
CA LYS A 83 0.47 10.75 -19.49
C LYS A 83 0.85 10.16 -18.14
N LYS A 84 -0.02 10.34 -17.12
CA LYS A 84 0.11 9.89 -15.70
C LYS A 84 1.34 9.00 -15.48
N GLY A 85 2.49 9.62 -15.23
CA GLY A 85 3.74 8.92 -14.92
C GLY A 85 3.55 7.96 -13.75
N GLY A 86 4.27 6.86 -13.77
CA GLY A 86 4.22 5.85 -12.73
C GLY A 86 5.18 6.11 -11.58
N ASP A 87 5.16 5.17 -10.65
CA ASP A 87 6.13 5.04 -9.57
C ASP A 87 7.02 3.82 -9.80
N VAL A 88 8.09 3.70 -9.01
CA VAL A 88 9.02 2.56 -9.08
C VAL A 88 9.01 1.84 -7.74
N LEU A 89 8.94 0.51 -7.76
CA LEU A 89 9.02 -0.35 -6.59
C LEU A 89 10.23 -1.26 -6.69
N VAL A 90 11.09 -1.21 -5.67
CA VAL A 90 12.30 -2.03 -5.54
C VAL A 90 12.15 -2.97 -4.35
N ASP A 91 12.20 -4.29 -4.59
CA ASP A 91 12.31 -5.32 -3.55
C ASP A 91 13.79 -5.63 -3.31
N LEU A 92 14.31 -5.29 -2.12
CA LEU A 92 15.72 -5.55 -1.81
C LEU A 92 15.94 -6.99 -1.27
N PRO A 93 17.14 -7.56 -1.44
CA PRO A 93 17.52 -8.79 -0.76
C PRO A 93 17.73 -8.58 0.74
N ALA A 94 17.94 -9.68 1.48
CA ALA A 94 18.52 -9.59 2.83
C ALA A 94 19.92 -8.96 2.74
N GLY A 95 20.28 -8.08 3.68
CA GLY A 95 21.57 -7.38 3.62
C GLY A 95 21.67 -6.33 2.50
N GLY A 96 20.59 -6.08 1.75
CA GLY A 96 20.57 -5.18 0.59
C GLY A 96 20.82 -3.70 0.95
N GLU A 97 20.66 -3.35 2.23
CA GLU A 97 20.70 -1.97 2.69
C GLU A 97 22.06 -1.32 2.49
N LYS A 98 23.15 -2.09 2.66
CA LYS A 98 24.50 -1.58 2.45
C LYS A 98 24.73 -1.10 1.02
N PHE A 99 24.19 -1.81 0.03
CA PHE A 99 24.37 -1.50 -1.39
C PHE A 99 23.57 -0.27 -1.79
N ILE A 100 22.31 -0.19 -1.38
CA ILE A 100 21.47 1.00 -1.58
C ILE A 100 22.09 2.22 -0.90
N ASN A 101 22.61 2.06 0.30
CA ASN A 101 23.25 3.17 1.00
C ASN A 101 24.53 3.62 0.29
N LYS A 102 25.38 2.69 -0.14
CA LYS A 102 26.56 3.04 -0.96
C LYS A 102 26.14 3.82 -2.21
N TRP A 103 25.17 3.31 -2.96
CA TRP A 103 24.63 3.96 -4.16
C TRP A 103 24.06 5.36 -3.91
N ILE A 104 23.30 5.56 -2.83
CA ILE A 104 22.78 6.87 -2.44
C ILE A 104 23.90 7.89 -2.25
N ASN A 105 25.03 7.49 -1.64
CA ASN A 105 26.16 8.39 -1.41
C ASN A 105 27.00 8.59 -2.67
N ASP A 106 27.32 7.52 -3.40
CA ASP A 106 28.19 7.59 -4.57
C ASP A 106 27.60 8.47 -5.68
N CYS A 107 26.26 8.53 -5.76
CA CYS A 107 25.53 9.28 -6.79
C CYS A 107 24.80 10.52 -6.26
N ASP A 108 25.03 10.92 -4.99
CA ASP A 108 24.34 12.04 -4.33
C ASP A 108 22.81 12.05 -4.54
N LEU A 109 22.20 10.86 -4.48
CA LEU A 109 20.81 10.65 -4.95
C LEU A 109 19.79 11.50 -4.22
N THR A 110 20.06 11.87 -2.97
CA THR A 110 19.16 12.73 -2.20
C THR A 110 19.02 14.13 -2.80
N GLU A 111 20.12 14.72 -3.25
CA GLU A 111 20.08 16.04 -3.90
C GLU A 111 19.57 15.91 -5.33
N ARG A 112 19.98 14.85 -6.02
CA ARG A 112 19.51 14.59 -7.38
C ARG A 112 17.99 14.36 -7.44
N ALA A 113 17.45 13.51 -6.57
CA ALA A 113 16.01 13.24 -6.48
C ALA A 113 15.20 14.52 -6.22
N LYS A 114 15.74 15.44 -5.42
CA LYS A 114 15.10 16.74 -5.21
C LYS A 114 15.07 17.58 -6.49
N ALA A 115 16.14 17.60 -7.27
CA ALA A 115 16.20 18.32 -8.54
C ALA A 115 15.28 17.72 -9.61
N ASP A 116 15.20 16.39 -9.68
CA ASP A 116 14.42 15.64 -10.67
C ASP A 116 12.95 15.41 -10.25
N GLU A 117 12.49 16.05 -9.17
CA GLU A 117 11.14 15.88 -8.60
C GLU A 117 10.77 14.41 -8.32
N ILE A 118 11.72 13.64 -7.81
CA ILE A 118 11.54 12.25 -7.36
C ILE A 118 11.52 12.22 -5.83
N THR A 119 10.50 11.56 -5.27
CA THR A 119 10.45 11.30 -3.82
C THR A 119 10.96 9.89 -3.54
N ILE A 120 12.07 9.77 -2.81
CA ILE A 120 12.55 8.47 -2.31
C ILE A 120 11.81 8.12 -1.02
N ILE A 121 11.25 6.90 -0.97
CA ILE A 121 10.54 6.36 0.19
C ILE A 121 11.14 4.99 0.55
N LYS A 122 11.70 4.87 1.75
CA LYS A 122 12.14 3.59 2.31
C LYS A 122 11.04 2.99 3.18
N TRP A 123 10.59 1.79 2.82
CA TRP A 123 9.67 0.98 3.60
C TRP A 123 10.48 -0.05 4.38
N TRP A 124 10.60 0.14 5.68
CA TRP A 124 11.37 -0.73 6.56
C TRP A 124 10.45 -1.81 7.16
N VAL A 125 10.48 -3.01 6.59
CA VAL A 125 9.73 -4.17 7.09
C VAL A 125 10.53 -4.85 8.19
N SER A 126 9.94 -4.95 9.38
CA SER A 126 10.62 -5.48 10.56
C SER A 126 9.82 -6.62 11.23
N ASP A 127 10.57 -7.58 11.78
CA ASP A 127 10.14 -8.68 12.61
C ASP A 127 10.53 -8.47 14.09
N SER A 128 10.55 -7.22 14.56
CA SER A 128 10.92 -6.80 15.94
C SER A 128 12.38 -7.00 16.32
N ASP A 129 13.24 -7.40 15.38
CA ASP A 129 14.65 -7.55 15.69
C ASP A 129 15.33 -6.20 16.02
N SER A 130 16.02 -6.18 17.17
CA SER A 130 16.68 -4.98 17.69
C SER A 130 17.83 -4.47 16.81
N SER A 131 18.60 -5.36 16.16
CA SER A 131 19.69 -4.94 15.27
C SER A 131 19.16 -4.25 14.01
N SER A 132 18.06 -4.77 13.42
CA SER A 132 17.38 -4.14 12.29
C SER A 132 16.77 -2.79 12.67
N ILE A 133 16.20 -2.67 13.87
CA ILE A 133 15.66 -1.38 14.38
C ILE A 133 16.78 -0.35 14.57
N GLN A 134 17.93 -0.72 15.11
CA GLN A 134 19.07 0.19 15.25
C GLN A 134 19.62 0.64 13.90
N MET A 135 19.63 -0.25 12.90
CA MET A 135 20.00 0.11 11.53
C MET A 135 19.02 1.11 10.93
N PHE A 136 17.72 0.91 11.13
CA PHE A 136 16.68 1.86 10.73
C PHE A 136 16.91 3.25 11.34
N GLU A 137 17.11 3.34 12.65
CA GLU A 137 17.36 4.63 13.34
C GLU A 137 18.58 5.37 12.77
N LYS A 138 19.67 4.65 12.53
CA LYS A 138 20.88 5.19 11.89
C LYS A 138 20.61 5.67 10.47
N ASP A 139 19.82 4.92 9.70
CA ASP A 139 19.49 5.26 8.33
C ASP A 139 18.65 6.55 8.26
N VAL A 140 17.63 6.67 9.13
CA VAL A 140 16.77 7.86 9.25
C VAL A 140 17.57 9.12 9.62
N ALA A 141 18.57 8.96 10.49
CA ALA A 141 19.48 10.03 10.89
C ALA A 141 20.44 10.43 9.75
N ARG A 142 20.90 9.43 8.97
CA ARG A 142 21.84 9.63 7.87
C ARG A 142 21.23 10.37 6.68
N TYR A 143 19.97 10.05 6.31
CA TYR A 143 19.34 10.62 5.12
C TYR A 143 18.08 11.42 5.44
N PRO A 144 18.21 12.70 5.84
CA PRO A 144 17.07 13.49 6.29
C PRO A 144 16.01 13.77 5.21
N SER A 145 16.39 13.77 3.93
CA SER A 145 15.47 14.03 2.81
C SER A 145 14.65 12.81 2.36
N ILE A 146 15.05 11.60 2.75
CA ILE A 146 14.31 10.37 2.44
C ILE A 146 13.10 10.27 3.38
N LYS A 147 11.96 9.85 2.83
CA LYS A 147 10.77 9.52 3.63
C LYS A 147 10.85 8.09 4.12
N TYR A 148 10.52 7.88 5.39
CA TYR A 148 10.62 6.58 6.04
C TYR A 148 9.26 6.10 6.54
N VAL A 149 8.94 4.86 6.20
CA VAL A 149 7.78 4.14 6.74
C VAL A 149 8.27 2.87 7.40
N PHE A 150 8.09 2.76 8.71
CA PHE A 150 8.39 1.57 9.49
C PHE A 150 7.15 0.67 9.55
N LEU A 151 7.33 -0.60 9.23
CA LEU A 151 6.27 -1.60 9.12
C LEU A 151 6.52 -2.72 10.13
N LYS A 152 5.71 -2.73 11.20
CA LYS A 152 5.69 -3.84 12.15
C LYS A 152 4.97 -5.03 11.52
N ASN A 153 5.70 -6.08 11.16
CA ASN A 153 5.07 -7.27 10.59
C ASN A 153 4.50 -8.17 11.69
N MET A 154 3.20 -8.03 11.97
CA MET A 154 2.50 -8.81 12.99
C MET A 154 2.30 -10.28 12.60
N GLY A 155 2.66 -10.67 11.38
CA GLY A 155 2.73 -12.08 10.94
C GLY A 155 4.06 -12.76 11.28
N ARG A 156 5.07 -12.00 11.72
CA ARG A 156 6.41 -12.50 12.06
C ARG A 156 6.76 -12.32 13.54
N SER A 157 6.06 -11.43 14.22
CA SER A 157 6.30 -11.11 15.62
C SER A 157 5.01 -10.88 16.37
N SER A 158 5.03 -11.18 17.66
CA SER A 158 3.92 -10.96 18.58
C SER A 158 4.05 -9.62 19.31
N PRO A 159 2.95 -9.04 19.83
CA PRO A 159 2.99 -7.76 20.54
C PRO A 159 4.07 -7.65 21.64
N PRO A 160 4.32 -8.67 22.49
CA PRO A 160 5.36 -8.58 23.52
C PRO A 160 6.79 -8.44 22.99
N GLN A 161 7.05 -8.81 21.74
CA GLN A 161 8.39 -8.66 21.14
C GLN A 161 8.66 -7.22 20.70
N TRP A 162 7.63 -6.39 20.58
CA TRP A 162 7.75 -4.99 20.15
C TRP A 162 8.03 -4.01 21.30
N THR A 163 8.04 -4.47 22.55
CA THR A 163 8.23 -3.61 23.73
C THR A 163 9.44 -2.69 23.59
N SER A 164 10.60 -3.21 23.15
CA SER A 164 11.81 -2.37 22.98
C SER A 164 11.67 -1.31 21.89
N PHE A 165 10.85 -1.54 20.87
CA PHE A 165 10.53 -0.52 19.87
C PHE A 165 9.55 0.52 20.44
N ASP A 166 8.52 0.06 21.14
CA ASP A 166 7.44 0.90 21.67
C ASP A 166 7.90 1.81 22.81
N GLU A 167 8.86 1.36 23.60
CA GLU A 167 9.47 2.12 24.69
C GLU A 167 10.69 2.94 24.24
N SER A 168 11.06 2.92 22.95
CA SER A 168 12.20 3.69 22.43
C SER A 168 11.88 5.18 22.34
N GLU A 169 12.51 5.97 23.21
CA GLU A 169 12.44 7.45 23.17
C GLU A 169 12.89 8.01 21.81
N THR A 170 13.85 7.34 21.15
CA THR A 170 14.35 7.74 19.82
C THR A 170 13.25 7.59 18.77
N ILE A 171 12.58 6.44 18.73
CA ILE A 171 11.46 6.19 17.82
C ILE A 171 10.32 7.15 18.09
N GLU A 172 9.94 7.34 19.36
CA GLU A 172 8.88 8.29 19.74
C GLU A 172 9.20 9.71 19.25
N ALA A 173 10.45 10.17 19.45
CA ALA A 173 10.90 11.47 18.97
C ALA A 173 10.85 11.59 17.44
N LEU A 174 11.22 10.54 16.71
CA LEU A 174 11.14 10.50 15.25
C LEU A 174 9.69 10.58 14.74
N VAL A 175 8.76 9.85 15.37
CA VAL A 175 7.32 9.90 15.04
C VAL A 175 6.75 11.29 15.32
N LYS A 176 7.03 11.87 16.50
CA LYS A 176 6.55 13.20 16.88
C LYS A 176 7.03 14.30 15.94
N LYS A 177 8.27 14.18 15.46
CA LYS A 177 8.86 15.09 14.45
C LYS A 177 8.38 14.79 13.02
N LYS A 178 7.49 13.81 12.82
CA LYS A 178 7.02 13.33 11.50
C LYS A 178 8.17 12.92 10.58
N ARG A 179 9.28 12.46 11.17
CA ARG A 179 10.44 11.93 10.42
C ARG A 179 10.17 10.54 9.87
N ILE A 180 9.35 9.78 10.60
CA ILE A 180 8.94 8.43 10.22
C ILE A 180 7.42 8.30 10.41
N SER A 181 6.81 7.38 9.65
CA SER A 181 5.46 6.86 9.92
C SER A 181 5.56 5.41 10.34
N VAL A 182 4.74 4.96 11.27
CA VAL A 182 4.75 3.58 11.77
C VAL A 182 3.39 2.94 11.53
N TYR A 183 3.38 1.73 10.96
CA TYR A 183 2.16 0.96 10.74
C TYR A 183 2.34 -0.49 11.17
N GLU A 184 1.26 -1.08 11.68
CA GLU A 184 1.16 -2.50 11.95
C GLU A 184 0.58 -3.22 10.74
N VAL A 185 1.40 -4.06 10.11
CA VAL A 185 0.99 -4.87 8.96
C VAL A 185 0.32 -6.13 9.51
N PRO A 186 -0.94 -6.43 9.10
CA PRO A 186 -1.62 -7.63 9.55
C PRO A 186 -0.86 -8.88 9.11
N GLY A 187 -0.85 -9.90 9.96
CA GLY A 187 -0.25 -11.18 9.62
C GLY A 187 -1.06 -11.94 8.56
N ILE A 188 -0.36 -12.58 7.64
CA ILE A 188 -0.88 -13.65 6.79
C ILE A 188 -0.04 -14.91 7.02
N PRO A 189 -0.64 -16.11 7.16
CA PRO A 189 0.12 -17.33 7.33
C PRO A 189 1.14 -17.54 6.20
N SER A 190 2.41 -17.78 6.55
CA SER A 190 3.48 -17.95 5.57
C SER A 190 3.19 -19.10 4.59
N ALA A 191 2.61 -20.19 5.08
CA ALA A 191 2.21 -21.33 4.26
C ALA A 191 1.26 -20.96 3.10
N ILE A 192 0.42 -19.93 3.27
CA ILE A 192 -0.43 -19.43 2.18
C ILE A 192 0.45 -18.74 1.13
N LEU A 193 1.30 -17.81 1.55
CA LEU A 193 2.18 -17.08 0.63
C LEU A 193 3.16 -18.02 -0.09
N ASP A 194 3.71 -19.00 0.61
CA ASP A 194 4.65 -19.97 0.03
C ASP A 194 3.95 -20.85 -1.01
N LYS A 195 2.72 -21.31 -0.74
CA LYS A 195 1.90 -22.04 -1.72
C LYS A 195 1.62 -21.21 -2.97
N LEU A 196 1.27 -19.93 -2.80
CA LEU A 196 1.02 -19.02 -3.92
C LEU A 196 2.29 -18.75 -4.73
N ARG A 197 3.43 -18.58 -4.05
CA ARG A 197 4.74 -18.40 -4.70
C ARG A 197 5.12 -19.61 -5.55
N VAL A 198 4.98 -20.82 -5.02
CA VAL A 198 5.25 -22.07 -5.77
C VAL A 198 4.34 -22.20 -6.99
N ALA A 199 3.09 -21.73 -6.87
CA ALA A 199 2.13 -21.74 -7.96
C ALA A 199 2.32 -20.60 -8.99
N GLY A 200 3.28 -19.69 -8.78
CA GLY A 200 3.44 -18.48 -9.60
C GLY A 200 2.19 -17.59 -9.60
N ALA A 201 1.38 -17.64 -8.54
CA ALA A 201 0.07 -17.00 -8.50
C ALA A 201 0.18 -15.53 -8.11
N GLN A 202 -0.46 -14.65 -8.89
CA GLN A 202 -0.63 -13.25 -8.50
C GLN A 202 -1.80 -13.12 -7.52
N LEU A 203 -1.70 -12.19 -6.57
CA LEU A 203 -2.76 -12.00 -5.57
C LEU A 203 -4.10 -11.61 -6.21
N ILE A 204 -4.07 -10.84 -7.32
CA ILE A 204 -5.29 -10.52 -8.08
C ILE A 204 -6.04 -11.77 -8.58
N ASP A 205 -5.31 -12.79 -9.06
CA ASP A 205 -5.91 -14.04 -9.53
C ASP A 205 -6.58 -14.80 -8.39
N VAL A 206 -6.00 -14.72 -7.19
CA VAL A 206 -6.55 -15.35 -5.99
C VAL A 206 -7.81 -14.62 -5.53
N ILE A 207 -7.79 -13.28 -5.52
CA ILE A 207 -8.93 -12.48 -5.07
C ILE A 207 -10.14 -12.64 -6.02
N ASN A 208 -9.88 -12.86 -7.30
CA ASN A 208 -10.88 -13.02 -8.36
C ASN A 208 -11.38 -14.47 -8.53
N ASP A 209 -10.86 -15.45 -7.77
CA ASP A 209 -11.40 -16.83 -7.74
C ASP A 209 -12.69 -16.89 -6.89
N GLU A 210 -13.77 -16.31 -7.43
CA GLU A 210 -15.06 -16.16 -6.72
C GLU A 210 -15.75 -17.49 -6.44
N GLU A 211 -15.53 -18.49 -7.30
CA GLU A 211 -16.06 -19.85 -7.12
C GLU A 211 -15.13 -20.74 -6.26
N TYR A 212 -13.98 -20.21 -5.84
CA TYR A 212 -13.00 -20.87 -4.99
C TYR A 212 -12.44 -22.19 -5.56
N LYS A 213 -12.50 -22.39 -6.88
CA LYS A 213 -12.15 -23.65 -7.54
C LYS A 213 -10.65 -23.87 -7.61
N LYS A 214 -9.87 -22.80 -7.76
CA LYS A 214 -8.42 -22.88 -7.98
C LYS A 214 -7.64 -22.82 -6.67
N TYR A 215 -8.02 -21.92 -5.77
CA TYR A 215 -7.26 -21.64 -4.55
C TYR A 215 -7.98 -22.07 -3.26
N GLY A 216 -9.28 -22.32 -3.31
CA GLY A 216 -10.09 -22.73 -2.17
C GLY A 216 -10.51 -21.57 -1.26
N LEU A 217 -11.67 -21.72 -0.62
CA LEU A 217 -12.35 -20.66 0.13
C LEU A 217 -11.45 -20.00 1.19
N SER A 218 -10.77 -20.82 2.01
CA SER A 218 -9.94 -20.33 3.12
C SER A 218 -8.80 -19.42 2.63
N THR A 219 -8.08 -19.83 1.57
CA THR A 219 -6.99 -19.05 0.98
C THR A 219 -7.51 -17.75 0.41
N VAL A 220 -8.59 -17.80 -0.39
CA VAL A 220 -9.18 -16.60 -1.00
C VAL A 220 -9.65 -15.61 0.06
N MET A 221 -10.34 -16.06 1.12
CA MET A 221 -10.78 -15.20 2.21
C MET A 221 -9.63 -14.52 2.95
N ARG A 222 -8.57 -15.28 3.29
CA ARG A 222 -7.38 -14.75 4.00
C ARG A 222 -6.63 -13.73 3.15
N VAL A 223 -6.39 -14.05 1.88
CA VAL A 223 -5.70 -13.14 0.95
C VAL A 223 -6.51 -11.88 0.72
N ARG A 224 -7.82 -11.99 0.46
CA ARG A 224 -8.70 -10.83 0.25
C ARG A 224 -8.72 -9.90 1.46
N SER A 225 -8.84 -10.46 2.67
CA SER A 225 -8.81 -9.68 3.92
C SER A 225 -7.46 -8.99 4.14
N TRP A 226 -6.37 -9.71 3.89
CA TRP A 226 -5.01 -9.18 4.04
C TRP A 226 -4.70 -8.07 3.03
N VAL A 227 -5.03 -8.25 1.74
CA VAL A 227 -4.86 -7.22 0.69
C VAL A 227 -5.73 -6.01 0.98
N THR A 228 -6.97 -6.20 1.44
CA THR A 228 -7.85 -5.08 1.80
C THR A 228 -7.27 -4.24 2.93
N SER A 229 -6.74 -4.90 3.96
CA SER A 229 -6.18 -4.24 5.14
C SER A 229 -4.86 -3.53 4.81
N THR A 230 -3.95 -4.21 4.11
CA THR A 230 -2.66 -3.63 3.70
C THR A 230 -2.84 -2.46 2.72
N ARG A 231 -3.76 -2.54 1.76
CA ARG A 231 -4.14 -1.40 0.90
C ARG A 231 -4.50 -0.16 1.70
N ARG A 232 -5.33 -0.28 2.76
CA ARG A 232 -5.69 0.86 3.61
C ARG A 232 -4.47 1.49 4.29
N LEU A 233 -3.50 0.68 4.70
CA LEU A 233 -2.25 1.17 5.29
C LEU A 233 -1.40 1.90 4.24
N ILE A 234 -1.29 1.33 3.04
CA ILE A 234 -0.56 1.92 1.91
C ILE A 234 -1.17 3.27 1.53
N ASP A 235 -2.50 3.35 1.41
CA ASP A 235 -3.24 4.59 1.13
C ASP A 235 -3.04 5.64 2.23
N SER A 236 -2.94 5.21 3.49
CA SER A 236 -2.72 6.11 4.64
C SER A 236 -1.29 6.63 4.68
N ALA A 237 -0.31 5.79 4.36
CA ALA A 237 1.10 6.15 4.26
C ALA A 237 1.40 7.03 3.05
N MET A 238 0.54 6.95 2.03
CA MET A 238 0.68 7.67 0.78
C MET A 238 -0.64 8.28 0.32
N PRO A 239 -1.15 9.30 1.03
CA PRO A 239 -2.37 9.95 0.63
C PRO A 239 -2.21 10.52 -0.78
N GLU A 240 -3.17 10.21 -1.66
CA GLU A 240 -3.27 10.83 -2.98
C GLU A 240 -3.23 12.35 -2.82
N GLU A 241 -2.39 13.02 -3.61
CA GLU A 241 -2.42 14.47 -3.67
C GLU A 241 -3.78 14.90 -4.25
N LYS A 242 -4.69 15.30 -3.36
CA LYS A 242 -5.96 15.91 -3.76
C LYS A 242 -5.62 17.14 -4.59
N LYS A 243 -5.76 17.05 -5.92
CA LYS A 243 -5.67 18.21 -6.81
C LYS A 243 -6.63 19.26 -6.27
N LYS A 244 -6.10 20.44 -5.89
CA LYS A 244 -6.93 21.61 -5.59
C LYS A 244 -7.83 21.81 -6.79
N ALA A 245 -9.11 21.47 -6.65
CA ALA A 245 -10.11 21.82 -7.63
C ALA A 245 -10.17 23.34 -7.65
N THR A 246 -9.53 23.95 -8.66
CA THR A 246 -9.63 25.38 -8.93
C THR A 246 -11.07 25.65 -9.35
N ARG A 247 -11.97 25.78 -8.38
CA ARG A 247 -13.33 26.27 -8.59
C ARG A 247 -13.20 27.77 -8.88
N LYS A 248 -12.87 28.10 -10.13
CA LYS A 248 -13.01 29.47 -10.64
C LYS A 248 -14.50 29.80 -10.52
N LYS A 249 -14.84 30.64 -9.54
CA LYS A 249 -16.14 31.31 -9.47
C LYS A 249 -16.34 32.05 -10.79
N ALA A 250 -17.22 31.53 -11.64
CA ALA A 250 -17.87 32.34 -12.66
C ALA A 250 -18.95 33.16 -11.93
N VAL A 251 -18.57 34.36 -11.50
CA VAL A 251 -19.53 35.44 -11.22
C VAL A 251 -18.95 36.69 -11.87
N ALA A 252 -19.69 37.17 -12.88
CA ALA A 252 -19.72 38.52 -13.45
C ALA A 252 -19.59 38.52 -14.98
N GLN A 253 -20.70 38.29 -15.67
CA GLN A 253 -21.25 39.27 -16.62
C GLN A 253 -22.59 38.76 -17.14
N GLU A 254 -23.66 39.22 -16.51
CA GLU A 254 -24.89 39.60 -17.20
C GLU A 254 -25.73 40.43 -16.23
N SER A 255 -25.45 41.74 -16.25
CA SER A 255 -26.37 42.76 -15.77
C SER A 255 -26.94 43.44 -17.01
N GLY A 256 -28.26 43.37 -17.19
CA GLY A 256 -28.96 44.29 -18.07
C GLY A 256 -30.19 43.71 -18.77
N ALA A 257 -31.31 43.59 -18.05
CA ALA A 257 -32.60 44.14 -18.48
C ALA A 257 -33.66 43.87 -17.39
N ALA A 258 -34.10 44.94 -16.75
CA ALA A 258 -35.26 44.95 -15.88
C ALA A 258 -36.55 44.99 -16.73
N THR A 259 -37.58 44.26 -16.30
CA THR A 259 -38.97 44.73 -16.36
C THR A 259 -39.77 44.08 -15.23
N ALA A 260 -40.41 44.92 -14.44
CA ALA A 260 -41.34 44.59 -13.39
C ALA A 260 -42.65 44.04 -13.95
N ALA A 261 -43.29 43.09 -13.25
CA ALA A 261 -44.68 43.21 -12.84
C ALA A 261 -45.11 42.01 -11.97
N ASP A 262 -45.76 42.40 -10.88
CA ASP A 262 -46.96 41.79 -10.30
C ASP A 262 -46.87 40.78 -9.15
N SER A 263 -47.52 41.24 -8.08
CA SER A 263 -47.94 40.59 -6.86
C SER A 263 -49.02 39.53 -7.12
N THR A 264 -49.17 38.55 -6.22
CA THR A 264 -50.38 38.34 -5.39
C THR A 264 -50.18 37.12 -4.48
N MET A 265 -50.42 37.30 -3.18
CA MET A 265 -50.55 36.23 -2.17
C MET A 265 -51.89 35.52 -2.33
N VAL A 266 -51.95 34.19 -2.14
CA VAL A 266 -53.05 33.57 -1.38
C VAL A 266 -52.54 32.35 -0.63
N ALA A 267 -52.98 32.24 0.61
CA ALA A 267 -52.71 31.20 1.59
C ALA A 267 -53.65 29.99 1.42
N GLU A 268 -53.50 29.06 2.38
CA GLU A 268 -54.50 28.09 2.91
C GLU A 268 -54.27 26.62 2.44
N LEU A 269 -53.85 25.62 3.23
CA LEU A 269 -54.22 25.00 4.54
C LEU A 269 -54.94 23.64 4.34
N LEU A 270 -54.60 22.67 5.20
CA LEU A 270 -55.33 21.43 5.56
C LEU A 270 -55.27 20.29 4.52
N GLU A 271 -55.20 18.99 4.83
CA GLU A 271 -55.21 18.20 6.07
C GLU A 271 -54.84 16.74 5.69
N ALA A 272 -54.18 16.00 6.58
CA ALA A 272 -54.30 14.54 6.68
C ALA A 272 -55.41 14.24 7.70
N PRO A 273 -56.17 13.13 7.60
CA PRO A 273 -55.89 11.92 8.40
C PRO A 273 -56.22 10.58 7.69
N THR A 274 -55.49 9.46 7.95
CA THR A 274 -55.84 8.28 8.81
C THR A 274 -57.23 7.66 8.55
N THR A 275 -57.47 6.35 8.39
CA THR A 275 -57.26 5.18 9.31
C THR A 275 -57.71 3.87 8.59
N VAL A 276 -57.00 2.73 8.71
CA VAL A 276 -57.29 1.50 9.55
C VAL A 276 -58.22 0.45 8.92
N GLU A 277 -57.75 -0.82 8.83
CA GLU A 277 -58.36 -2.09 9.30
C GLU A 277 -57.43 -3.26 8.85
N ALA A 278 -56.75 -4.00 9.73
CA ALA A 278 -57.18 -5.06 10.67
C ALA A 278 -57.33 -6.47 10.03
N SER A 279 -56.46 -7.39 10.49
CA SER A 279 -56.32 -8.86 10.28
C SER A 279 -57.55 -9.69 10.78
N PRO A 280 -57.61 -11.05 10.91
CA PRO A 280 -56.56 -12.11 10.94
C PRO A 280 -56.98 -13.53 10.41
N SER A 281 -56.25 -14.57 10.85
CA SER A 281 -56.55 -16.03 10.90
C SER A 281 -55.92 -16.89 9.77
N ASP A 282 -55.42 -18.11 9.96
CA ASP A 282 -54.96 -18.91 11.11
C ASP A 282 -54.32 -20.23 10.56
N GLN A 283 -53.81 -21.07 11.47
CA GLN A 283 -53.41 -22.51 11.34
C GLN A 283 -51.92 -22.81 11.01
N GLN A 284 -51.08 -23.27 11.96
CA GLN A 284 -50.97 -24.61 12.61
C GLN A 284 -50.70 -25.76 11.62
N THR A 285 -49.52 -26.39 11.52
CA THR A 285 -48.91 -27.46 12.36
C THR A 285 -47.87 -28.14 11.40
N LYS A 286 -46.78 -28.85 11.74
CA LYS A 286 -46.53 -29.91 12.72
C LYS A 286 -45.03 -30.31 12.62
N VAL A 287 -44.39 -30.62 13.75
CA VAL A 287 -43.12 -31.37 13.87
C VAL A 287 -43.47 -32.82 14.30
N PRO A 288 -42.72 -33.86 13.90
CA PRO A 288 -41.81 -34.61 14.81
C PRO A 288 -40.47 -34.98 14.10
N ALA A 289 -39.28 -34.98 14.73
CA ALA A 289 -38.64 -36.02 15.59
C ALA A 289 -38.68 -37.44 14.95
N THR A 290 -37.65 -38.30 14.83
CA THR A 290 -36.40 -38.55 15.59
C THR A 290 -35.58 -39.69 14.87
N VAL A 291 -34.31 -39.94 15.28
CA VAL A 291 -33.63 -41.29 15.37
C VAL A 291 -33.14 -41.90 14.02
N GLU A 292 -31.99 -42.58 13.81
CA GLU A 292 -31.01 -43.31 14.63
C GLU A 292 -29.67 -43.50 13.88
N SER A 293 -28.69 -44.03 14.60
CA SER A 293 -27.34 -44.47 14.26
C SER A 293 -27.19 -45.54 13.17
N ARG A 294 -26.02 -45.52 12.51
CA ARG A 294 -25.17 -46.70 12.22
C ARG A 294 -23.72 -46.26 12.05
#